data_AF-A0A7Y4ZR35-F1
#
_entry.id   AF-A0A7Y4ZR35-F1
#
_cell.length_a   1.000
_cell.length_b   1.000
_cell.length_c   1.000
_cell.angle_alpha   90.00
_cell.angle_beta   90.00
_cell.angle_gamma   90.00
#
_symmetry.space_group_name_H-M   'P 1'
#
loop_
_entity.id
_entity.type
_entity.pdbx_description
1 polymer ?
#
loop_
_entity_poly.entity_id
_entity_poly.type
_entity_poly.pdbx_seq_one_letter_code
_entity_poly.pdbx_strand_id
1 'polypeptide(L)' 'MRDGRVFQGTALQIVKAMQDIAFGVEQMTLDQYIDWVVQNAQRFEEVELKVAGETTEDRAKALIEEMLAKGLAAR' A
#
# COMPACT_ATOMS: atom_id res chain seq x y z
N MET A 1 -4.99 -10.73 -0.15
CA MET A 1 -4.77 -9.70 0.90
C MET A 1 -6.06 -9.42 1.66
N ARG A 2 -6.23 -9.97 2.87
CA ARG A 2 -7.26 -9.61 3.89
C ARG A 2 -7.01 -10.47 5.13
N ASP A 3 -6.09 -10.06 5.98
CA ASP A 3 -5.77 -10.79 7.22
C ASP A 3 -6.43 -10.19 8.46
N GLY A 4 -7.38 -9.25 8.26
CA GLY A 4 -8.18 -8.65 9.33
C GLY A 4 -7.44 -7.62 10.18
N ARG A 5 -6.19 -7.27 9.85
CA ARG A 5 -5.44 -6.26 10.59
C ARG A 5 -6.02 -4.86 10.37
N VAL A 6 -6.01 -4.07 11.44
CA VAL A 6 -6.46 -2.69 11.44
C VAL A 6 -5.24 -1.79 11.64
N PHE A 7 -5.02 -0.87 10.72
CA PHE A 7 -3.99 0.16 10.82
C PHE A 7 -4.63 1.52 11.11
N GLN A 8 -3.97 2.34 11.91
CA GLN A 8 -4.45 3.67 12.28
C GLN A 8 -3.29 4.67 12.21
N GLY A 9 -3.60 5.92 11.85
CA GLY A 9 -2.63 7.00 11.73
C GLY A 9 -2.71 7.74 10.40
N THR A 10 -1.66 8.47 10.06
CA THR A 10 -1.51 9.11 8.74
C THR A 10 -1.26 8.07 7.65
N ALA A 11 -1.40 8.47 6.38
CA ALA A 11 -1.15 7.57 5.26
C ALA A 11 0.27 6.97 5.28
N LEU A 12 1.28 7.78 5.60
CA LEU A 12 2.66 7.31 5.77
C LEU A 12 2.78 6.28 6.89
N GLN A 13 2.15 6.52 8.05
CA GLN A 13 2.21 5.60 9.19
C GLN A 13 1.53 4.27 8.86
N ILE A 14 0.40 4.30 8.15
CA ILE A 14 -0.32 3.10 7.73
C ILE A 14 0.53 2.29 6.74
N VAL A 15 1.04 2.93 5.67
CA VAL A 15 1.87 2.24 4.67
C VAL A 15 3.16 1.71 5.29
N LYS A 16 3.75 2.45 6.24
CA LYS A 16 4.91 1.97 7.01
C LYS A 16 4.57 0.75 7.86
N ALA A 17 3.45 0.77 8.56
CA ALA A 17 2.99 -0.38 9.34
C ALA A 17 2.69 -1.60 8.46
N MET A 18 2.19 -1.40 7.23
CA MET A 18 2.05 -2.46 6.23
C MET A 18 3.41 -3.03 5.79
N GLN A 19 4.41 -2.15 5.57
CA GLN A 19 5.76 -2.57 5.22
C GLN A 19 6.40 -3.39 6.35
N ASP A 20 6.27 -2.95 7.59
CA ASP A 20 6.93 -3.56 8.75
C ASP A 20 6.48 -5.01 9.03
N ILE A 21 5.34 -5.42 8.47
CA ILE A 21 4.80 -6.78 8.59
C ILE A 21 4.94 -7.61 7.31
N ALA A 22 5.36 -6.99 6.21
CA ALA A 22 5.50 -7.65 4.93
C ALA A 22 6.84 -8.40 4.87
N PHE A 23 6.84 -9.60 4.31
CA PHE A 23 8.02 -10.45 4.25
C PHE A 23 8.90 -10.10 3.03
N GLY A 24 10.21 -9.96 3.23
CA GLY A 24 11.18 -9.81 2.14
C GLY A 24 11.26 -8.40 1.54
N VAL A 25 10.78 -7.38 2.25
CA VAL A 25 10.80 -5.97 1.84
C VAL A 25 11.62 -5.08 2.77
N GLU A 26 12.40 -5.67 3.68
CA GLU A 26 13.07 -5.00 4.79
C GLU A 26 14.08 -3.94 4.33
N GLN A 27 14.64 -4.10 3.13
CA GLN A 27 15.62 -3.18 2.53
C GLN A 27 14.97 -2.13 1.61
N MET A 28 13.65 -2.19 1.40
CA MET A 28 12.95 -1.24 0.51
C MET A 28 12.74 0.10 1.21
N THR A 29 12.90 1.19 0.45
CA THR A 29 12.32 2.48 0.83
C THR A 29 10.79 2.39 0.79
N LEU A 30 10.11 3.38 1.38
CA LEU A 30 8.64 3.38 1.37
C LEU A 30 8.07 3.52 -0.04
N ASP A 31 8.70 4.32 -0.91
CA ASP A 31 8.30 4.43 -2.32
C ASP A 31 8.51 3.11 -3.08
N GLN A 32 9.63 2.42 -2.85
CA GLN A 32 9.86 1.09 -3.42
C GLN A 32 8.82 0.07 -2.93
N TYR A 33 8.45 0.15 -1.65
CA TYR A 33 7.40 -0.69 -1.09
C TYR A 33 6.03 -0.38 -1.72
N ILE A 34 5.70 0.90 -1.95
CA ILE A 34 4.47 1.29 -2.66
C ILE A 34 4.46 0.70 -4.07
N ASP A 35 5.56 0.83 -4.83
CA ASP A 35 5.68 0.23 -6.17
C ASP A 35 5.54 -1.29 -6.12
N TRP A 36 6.11 -1.92 -5.10
CA TRP A 36 5.98 -3.36 -4.87
C TRP A 36 4.52 -3.76 -4.62
N VAL A 37 3.78 -3.04 -3.77
CA VAL A 37 2.35 -3.30 -3.52
C VAL A 37 1.54 -3.18 -4.82
N VAL A 38 1.77 -2.14 -5.63
CA VAL A 38 1.10 -1.96 -6.92
C VAL A 38 1.35 -3.14 -7.86
N GLN A 39 2.61 -3.57 -8.00
CA GLN A 39 2.96 -4.72 -8.83
C GLN A 39 2.33 -6.03 -8.32
N ASN A 40 2.29 -6.21 -7.00
CA ASN A 40 1.71 -7.41 -6.39
C ASN A 40 0.19 -7.44 -6.51
N ALA A 41 -0.50 -6.31 -6.35
CA ALA A 41 -1.94 -6.22 -6.59
C ALA A 41 -2.28 -6.62 -8.03
N GLN A 42 -1.52 -6.15 -9.01
CA GLN A 42 -1.73 -6.55 -10.41
C GLN A 42 -1.41 -8.03 -10.65
N ARG A 43 -0.32 -8.54 -10.08
CA ARG A 43 0.15 -9.91 -10.34
C ARG A 43 -0.70 -10.98 -9.66
N PHE A 44 -1.17 -10.73 -8.44
CA PHE A 44 -1.78 -11.75 -7.59
C PHE A 44 -3.29 -11.55 -7.38
N GLU A 45 -3.78 -10.33 -7.47
CA GLU A 45 -5.21 -10.01 -7.33
C GLU A 45 -5.83 -9.55 -8.66
N GLU A 46 -5.04 -9.43 -9.73
CA GLU A 46 -5.45 -8.89 -11.03
C GLU A 46 -6.08 -7.47 -10.95
N VAL A 47 -5.66 -6.70 -9.93
CA VAL A 47 -6.14 -5.34 -9.68
C VAL A 47 -5.09 -4.31 -10.05
N GLU A 48 -5.45 -3.43 -10.98
CA GLU A 48 -4.65 -2.25 -11.31
C GLU A 48 -4.89 -1.14 -10.28
N LEU A 49 -3.82 -0.72 -9.58
CA LEU A 49 -3.81 0.41 -8.65
C LEU A 49 -3.11 1.61 -9.30
N LYS A 50 -3.80 2.75 -9.37
CA LYS A 50 -3.28 3.97 -9.99
C LYS A 50 -2.71 4.92 -8.94
N VAL A 51 -1.44 4.70 -8.58
CA VAL A 51 -0.75 5.51 -7.57
C VAL A 51 0.11 6.58 -8.23
N ALA A 52 -0.22 7.85 -7.99
CA ALA A 52 0.55 9.01 -8.44
C ALA A 52 0.67 10.05 -7.31
N GLY A 53 1.72 10.87 -7.36
CA GLY A 53 1.97 11.91 -6.37
C GLY A 53 3.39 12.46 -6.49
N GLU A 54 3.62 13.68 -6.01
CA GLU A 54 4.93 14.33 -6.03
C GLU A 54 5.78 13.95 -4.81
N THR A 55 5.11 13.68 -3.68
CA THR A 55 5.76 13.25 -2.44
C THR A 55 5.41 11.81 -2.09
N THR A 56 6.23 11.17 -1.26
CA THR A 56 5.93 9.86 -0.67
C THR A 56 4.61 9.88 0.11
N GLU A 57 4.26 11.00 0.75
CA GLU A 57 2.98 11.14 1.45
C GLU A 57 1.78 11.12 0.50
N ASP A 58 1.86 11.86 -0.61
CA ASP A 58 0.82 11.86 -1.65
C ASP A 58 0.63 10.45 -2.22
N ARG A 59 1.74 9.76 -2.50
CA ARG A 59 1.71 8.38 -3.00
C ARG A 59 1.14 7.39 -2.00
N ALA A 60 1.48 7.52 -0.71
CA ALA A 60 0.92 6.68 0.34
C ALA A 60 -0.60 6.89 0.47
N LYS A 61 -1.06 8.14 0.39
CA LYS A 61 -2.49 8.46 0.41
C LYS A 61 -3.21 7.88 -0.80
N ALA A 62 -2.67 8.09 -2.01
CA ALA A 62 -3.23 7.55 -3.24
C ALA A 62 -3.30 6.02 -3.22
N LEU A 63 -2.27 5.34 -2.70
CA LEU A 63 -2.29 3.89 -2.53
C LEU A 63 -3.46 3.42 -1.64
N ILE A 64 -3.64 4.02 -0.48
CA ILE A 64 -4.74 3.65 0.44
C ILE A 64 -6.10 3.91 -0.21
N GLU A 65 -6.27 5.05 -0.86
CA GLU A 65 -7.53 5.40 -1.55
C GLU A 65 -7.86 4.40 -2.66
N GLU A 66 -6.89 4.03 -3.49
CA GLU A 66 -7.07 3.01 -4.53
C GLU A 66 -7.37 1.63 -3.92
N MET A 67 -6.65 1.20 -2.87
CA MET A 67 -6.93 -0.07 -2.20
C MET A 67 -8.34 -0.13 -1.63
N LEU A 68 -8.84 0.97 -1.07
CA LEU A 68 -10.23 1.08 -0.61
C LEU A 68 -11.22 1.05 -1.78
N ALA A 69 -10.96 1.83 -2.84
CA ALA A 69 -11.83 1.92 -4.01
C ALA A 69 -11.95 0.58 -4.76
N LYS A 70 -10.87 -0.20 -4.79
CA LYS A 70 -10.83 -1.52 -5.44
C LYS A 70 -11.21 -2.67 -4.50
N GLY A 71 -11.52 -2.40 -3.23
CA GLY A 71 -11.97 -3.40 -2.26
C GLY A 71 -10.85 -4.32 -1.72
N LEU A 72 -9.57 -3.98 -1.96
CA LEU A 72 -8.42 -4.65 -1.36
C LEU A 72 -8.29 -4.32 0.15
N ALA A 73 -8.82 -3.17 0.56
CA ALA A 73 -8.95 -2.77 1.96
C ALA A 73 -10.38 -2.30 2.25
N ALA A 74 -10.72 -2.17 3.54
CA ALA A 74 -11.97 -1.61 4.01
C ALA A 74 -11.72 -0.60 5.14
N ARG A 75 -12.68 0.31 5.34
CA ARG A 75 -12.69 1.24 6.48
C ARG A 75 -13.30 0.60 7.72
#